data_AF-G2ITT3-F1
#
_entry.id   AF-G2ITT3-F1
#
_cell.length_a   1.000
_cell.length_b   1.000
_cell.length_c   1.000
_cell.angle_alpha   90.00
_cell.angle_beta   90.00
_cell.angle_gamma   90.00
#
_symmetry.space_group_name_H-M   'P 1'
#
loop_
_entity.id
_entity.type
_entity.pdbx_description
1 polymer ?
#
loop_
_entity_poly.entity_id
_entity_poly.type
_entity_poly.pdbx_seq_one_letter_code
_entity_poly.pdbx_strand_id
1 'polypeptide(L)' 'MKPAAQRKAVEHVRQLFAISERRACSILAVDRTSMRYAHRRSDDGDLRSRLREIALERRRFGYRRLGIMLREKASS' A
#
# COMPACT_ATOMS: atom_id res chain seq x y z
N MET A 1 6.69 -14.32 -11.78
CA MET A 1 7.78 -13.94 -10.84
C MET A 1 7.18 -13.10 -9.71
N LYS A 2 7.61 -13.28 -8.45
CA LYS A 2 7.11 -12.46 -7.32
C LYS A 2 7.67 -11.02 -7.38
N PRO A 3 6.93 -9.97 -6.94
CA PRO A 3 7.40 -8.58 -7.00
C PRO A 3 8.75 -8.34 -6.32
N ALA A 4 9.02 -9.01 -5.20
CA ALA A 4 10.30 -8.91 -4.49
C ALA A 4 11.47 -9.45 -5.33
N ALA A 5 11.24 -10.52 -6.10
CA ALA A 5 12.27 -11.10 -6.96
C ALA A 5 12.55 -10.19 -8.17
N GLN A 6 11.52 -9.56 -8.75
CA GLN A 6 11.68 -8.56 -9.82
C GLN A 6 12.53 -7.39 -9.35
N ARG A 7 12.27 -6.87 -8.14
CA ARG A 7 13.07 -5.78 -7.54
C ARG A 7 14.54 -6.14 -7.38
N LYS A 8 14.83 -7.34 -6.89
CA LYS A 8 16.21 -7.85 -6.78
C LYS A 8 16.89 -7.94 -8.14
N ALA A 9 16.20 -8.43 -9.16
CA ALA A 9 16.74 -8.53 -10.51
C ALA A 9 17.04 -7.16 -11.12
N VAL A 10 16.12 -6.18 -10.97
CA VAL A 10 16.32 -4.81 -11.42
C VAL A 10 17.53 -4.18 -10.72
N GLU A 11 17.62 -4.31 -9.40
CA GLU A 11 18.75 -3.75 -8.64
C GLU A 11 20.08 -4.39 -9.03
N HIS A 12 20.10 -5.71 -9.24
CA HIS A 12 21.30 -6.41 -9.70
C HIS A 12 21.79 -5.91 -11.07
N VAL A 13 20.89 -5.75 -12.04
CA VAL A 13 21.24 -5.21 -13.37
C VAL A 13 21.70 -3.75 -13.30
N ARG A 14 21.06 -2.92 -12.46
CA ARG A 14 21.49 -1.53 -12.27
C ARG A 14 22.92 -1.45 -11.75
N GLN A 15 23.26 -2.26 -10.75
CA GLN A 15 24.58 -2.26 -10.13
C GLN A 15 25.65 -2.84 -11.07
N LEU A 16 25.35 -3.96 -11.72
CA LEU A 16 26.28 -4.65 -12.61
C LEU A 16 26.68 -3.80 -13.82
N PHE A 17 25.73 -3.04 -14.38
CA PHE A 17 25.95 -2.23 -15.59
C PHE A 17 26.00 -0.72 -15.34
N ALA A 18 25.95 -0.28 -14.08
CA ALA A 18 25.90 1.13 -13.69
C ALA A 18 24.83 1.95 -14.45
N ILE A 19 23.64 1.36 -14.67
CA ILE A 19 22.55 1.99 -15.41
C ILE A 19 21.41 2.47 -14.50
N SER A 20 20.60 3.41 -15.02
CA SER A 20 19.44 3.92 -14.30
C SER A 20 18.36 2.85 -14.10
N GLU A 21 17.55 3.00 -13.05
CA GLU A 21 16.39 2.13 -12.77
C GLU A 21 15.46 2.02 -13.98
N ARG A 22 15.24 3.15 -14.67
CA ARG A 22 14.39 3.21 -15.87
C ARG A 22 14.93 2.28 -16.96
N ARG A 23 16.24 2.31 -17.22
CA ARG A 23 16.87 1.48 -18.25
C ARG A 23 16.86 0.01 -17.86
N ALA A 24 17.16 -0.31 -16.60
CA ALA A 24 17.08 -1.68 -16.08
C ALA A 24 15.66 -2.26 -16.15
N CYS A 25 14.63 -1.48 -15.79
CA CYS A 25 13.23 -1.88 -15.91
C CYS A 25 12.83 -2.17 -17.36
N SER A 26 13.27 -1.33 -18.31
CA SER A 26 13.02 -1.53 -19.74
C SER A 26 13.67 -2.80 -20.28
N ILE A 27 14.91 -3.10 -19.86
CA ILE A 27 15.64 -4.31 -20.28
C ILE A 27 14.95 -5.57 -19.74
N LEU A 28 14.50 -5.54 -18.49
CA LEU A 28 13.88 -6.69 -17.82
C LEU A 28 12.37 -6.81 -18.05
N ALA A 29 11.77 -5.93 -18.87
CA ALA A 29 10.32 -5.83 -19.08
C ALA A 29 9.52 -5.77 -17.76
N VAL A 30 10.06 -5.06 -16.77
CA VAL A 30 9.42 -4.86 -15.46
C VAL A 30 8.77 -3.48 -15.43
N ASP A 31 7.52 -3.41 -14.98
CA ASP A 31 6.86 -2.13 -14.79
C ASP A 31 7.50 -1.33 -13.64
N ARG A 32 7.86 -0.08 -13.94
CA ARG A 32 8.55 0.81 -13.00
C ARG A 32 7.70 1.19 -11.79
N THR A 33 6.36 1.22 -11.91
CA THR A 33 5.50 1.54 -10.75
C THR A 33 5.61 0.46 -9.68
N SER A 34 5.82 -0.79 -10.09
CA SER A 34 6.07 -1.92 -9.17
C SER A 34 7.39 -1.79 -8.42
N MET A 35 8.42 -1.16 -9.01
CA MET A 35 9.69 -0.86 -8.35
C MET A 35 9.54 0.25 -7.31
N ARG A 36 8.75 1.28 -7.64
CA ARG A 36 8.49 2.43 -6.76
C ARG A 36 7.46 2.17 -5.68
N TYR A 37 6.69 1.09 -5.77
CA TYR A 37 5.68 0.74 -4.78
C TYR A 37 6.32 0.45 -3.41
N ALA A 38 6.28 1.42 -2.52
CA ALA A 38 6.61 1.25 -1.11
C ALA A 38 5.32 0.96 -0.34
N HIS A 39 5.29 -0.19 0.34
CA HIS A 39 4.18 -0.51 1.24
C HIS A 39 4.24 0.44 2.44
N ARG A 40 3.34 1.42 2.49
CA ARG A 40 3.17 2.28 3.65
C ARG A 40 2.24 1.56 4.63
N ARG A 41 2.76 1.11 5.77
CA ARG A 41 1.92 0.83 6.94
C ARG A 41 1.67 2.18 7.59
N SER A 42 0.55 2.80 7.29
CA SER A 42 0.03 3.83 8.19
C SER A 42 -0.27 3.16 9.53
N ASP A 43 0.04 3.85 10.63
CA ASP A 43 -0.32 3.41 11.97
C ASP A 43 -1.82 3.64 12.23
N ASP A 44 -2.64 3.08 11.35
CA ASP A 44 -4.10 3.17 11.43
C ASP A 44 -4.65 2.08 12.37
N GLY A 45 -3.85 1.65 13.36
CA GLY A 45 -4.26 0.66 14.36
C GLY A 45 -5.53 1.11 15.06
N ASP A 46 -5.46 2.30 15.66
CA ASP A 46 -6.55 2.90 16.42
C ASP A 46 -7.76 3.21 15.54
N LEU A 47 -7.52 3.75 14.33
CA LEU A 47 -8.57 4.02 13.35
C LEU A 47 -9.35 2.75 13.00
N ARG A 48 -8.64 1.63 12.77
CA ARG A 48 -9.25 0.34 12.47
C ARG A 48 -9.99 -0.24 13.67
N SER A 49 -9.46 -0.09 14.88
CA SER A 49 -10.15 -0.50 16.11
C SER A 49 -11.47 0.24 16.29
N ARG A 50 -11.45 1.58 16.15
CA ARG A 50 -12.65 2.42 16.25
C ARG A 50 -13.68 2.12 15.15
N LEU A 51 -13.25 1.84 13.93
CA LEU A 51 -14.14 1.38 12.85
C LEU A 51 -14.80 0.02 13.17
N ARG A 52 -14.07 -0.92 13.79
CA ARG A 52 -14.64 -2.21 14.21
C ARG A 52 -15.68 -2.03 15.30
N GLU A 53 -15.44 -1.18 16.29
CA GLU A 53 -16.42 -0.88 17.34
C GLU A 53 -17.73 -0.34 16.75
N ILE A 54 -17.65 0.64 15.85
CA ILE A 54 -18.84 1.20 15.17
C ILE A 54 -19.53 0.13 14.32
N ALA A 55 -18.78 -0.73 13.64
CA ALA A 55 -19.34 -1.83 12.85
C ALA A 55 -20.07 -2.86 13.73
N LEU A 56 -19.58 -3.12 14.94
CA LEU A 56 -20.24 -3.99 15.92
C LEU A 56 -21.54 -3.36 16.45
N GLU A 57 -21.55 -2.05 16.73
CA GLU A 57 -22.75 -1.32 17.17
C GLU A 57 -23.85 -1.24 16.10
N ARG A 58 -23.47 -1.20 14.80
CA ARG A 58 -24.39 -1.02 13.67
C ARG A 58 -24.05 -1.97 12.50
N ARG A 59 -24.23 -3.27 12.73
CA ARG A 59 -23.86 -4.38 11.82
C ARG A 59 -24.41 -4.31 10.38
N ARG A 60 -25.47 -3.55 10.11
CA ARG A 60 -26.08 -3.41 8.77
C ARG A 60 -25.46 -2.28 7.94
N PHE A 61 -24.56 -1.48 8.50
CA PHE A 61 -24.01 -0.31 7.82
C PHE A 61 -22.75 -0.68 7.03
N GLY A 62 -22.74 -0.33 5.74
CA GLY A 62 -21.55 -0.47 4.89
C GLY A 62 -20.49 0.61 5.17
N TYR A 63 -19.30 0.44 4.60
CA TYR A 63 -18.11 1.27 4.87
C TYR A 63 -18.37 2.79 4.78
N ARG A 64 -19.24 3.24 3.87
CA ARG A 64 -19.55 4.66 3.68
C ARG A 64 -20.27 5.26 4.90
N ARG A 65 -21.24 4.55 5.49
CA ARG A 65 -21.94 5.01 6.70
C ARG A 65 -21.05 4.95 7.93
N LEU A 66 -20.23 3.90 8.04
CA LEU A 66 -19.24 3.78 9.12
C LEU A 66 -18.26 4.96 9.12
N GLY A 67 -17.82 5.42 7.94
CA GLY A 67 -16.94 6.57 7.82
C GLY A 67 -17.57 7.91 8.25
N ILE A 68 -18.88 8.08 8.11
CA ILE A 68 -19.61 9.26 8.62
C ILE A 68 -19.64 9.21 10.14
N MET A 69 -20.10 8.09 10.71
CA MET A 69 -20.18 7.89 12.16
C MET A 69 -18.82 8.03 12.84
N LEU A 70 -17.76 7.56 12.20
CA LEU A 70 -16.40 7.70 12.70
C LEU A 70 -16.00 9.18 12.83
N ARG A 71 -16.37 10.03 11.86
CA ARG A 71 -16.11 11.47 11.92
C ARG A 71 -16.92 12.17 13.02
N GLU A 72 -18.18 11.78 13.19
CA GLU A 72 -19.04 12.30 14.26
C GLU A 72 -18.50 11.94 15.65
N LYS A 73 -18.13 10.68 15.87
CA LYS A 73 -17.55 10.20 17.14
C LYS A 73 -16.12 10.72 17.41
N ALA A 74 -15.43 11.25 16.42
CA ALA A 74 -14.10 11.85 16.60
C ALA A 74 -14.16 13.33 17.01
N SER A 75 -15.32 13.97 16.91
CA SER A 75 -15.52 15.41 17.18
C SER A 75 -16.14 15.67 18.57
N SER A 76 -16.36 14.61 19.34
CA SER A 76 -16.92 14.64 20.71
C SER A 76 -15.99 13.93 21.66
#